data_AF-A0A7J7J9F9-F1
#
_entry.id   AF-A0A7J7J9F9-F1
#
_cell.length_a   1.000
_cell.length_b   1.000
_cell.length_c   1.000
_cell.angle_alpha   90.00
_cell.angle_beta   90.00
_cell.angle_gamma   90.00
#
_symmetry.space_group_name_H-M   'P 1'
#
loop_
_entity.id
_entity.type
_entity.pdbx_description
1 polymer ?
#
loop_
_entity_poly.entity_id
_entity_poly.type
_entity_poly.pdbx_seq_one_letter_code
_entity_poly.pdbx_strand_id
1 'polypeptide(L)' 'MCTLQKLQVFLCSIQVFNMTKKRGRALIINNMNFVKRPDLCRKGSDVDVENMSAMLKTLRFDVVTHTDLKAEVFVAAA' A
#
# COMPACT_ATOMS: atom_id res chain seq x y z
N MET A 1 -17.05 9.46 25.26
CA MET A 1 -16.62 10.52 24.32
C MET A 1 -15.12 10.69 24.46
N CYS A 2 -14.34 10.10 23.55
CA CYS A 2 -12.87 10.14 23.61
C CYS A 2 -12.39 11.40 22.89
N THR A 3 -11.75 12.31 23.60
CA THR A 3 -11.26 13.60 23.08
C THR A 3 -9.93 13.39 22.36
N LEU A 4 -9.90 13.71 21.06
CA LEU A 4 -8.69 13.81 20.24
C LEU A 4 -7.78 14.92 20.80
N GLN A 5 -6.68 14.54 21.44
CA GLN A 5 -5.60 15.49 21.79
C GLN A 5 -4.92 15.97 20.50
N LYS A 6 -4.96 17.29 20.29
CA LYS A 6 -4.21 17.99 19.25
C LYS A 6 -2.72 17.78 19.51
N LEU A 7 -2.05 17.04 18.63
CA LEU A 7 -0.60 16.94 18.60
C LEU A 7 -0.03 18.25 18.02
N GLN A 8 0.14 19.26 18.86
CA GLN A 8 0.77 20.52 18.49
C GLN A 8 2.29 20.35 18.64
N VAL A 9 2.95 19.87 17.57
CA VAL A 9 4.41 19.74 17.51
C VAL A 9 5.03 21.09 17.16
N PHE A 10 6.05 21.44 17.94
CA PHE A 10 6.84 22.68 17.94
C PHE A 10 7.38 23.03 16.54
N LEU A 11 7.23 24.32 16.18
CA LEU A 11 7.50 24.90 14.85
C LEU A 11 9.00 25.01 14.56
N CYS A 12 9.62 23.94 14.03
CA CYS A 12 10.57 24.15 12.95
C CYS A 12 9.74 24.36 11.67
N SER A 13 10.17 25.19 10.73
CA SER A 13 9.49 25.50 9.47
C SER A 13 9.39 24.27 8.54
N ILE A 14 8.65 23.26 8.99
CA ILE A 14 8.44 21.99 8.32
C ILE A 14 7.28 22.22 7.34
N GLN A 15 7.61 22.20 6.06
CA GLN A 15 6.60 22.13 5.01
C GLN A 15 5.99 20.73 5.06
N VAL A 16 4.72 20.64 5.49
CA VAL A 16 3.97 19.38 5.53
C VAL A 16 3.04 19.33 4.32
N PHE A 17 3.03 18.20 3.61
CA PHE A 17 2.08 17.97 2.53
C PHE A 17 0.64 18.04 3.05
N ASN A 18 -0.26 18.67 2.29
CA ASN A 18 -1.66 18.77 2.66
C ASN A 18 -2.36 17.40 2.51
N MET A 19 -2.50 16.69 3.61
CA MET A 19 -3.13 15.37 3.67
C MET A 19 -4.60 15.41 4.15
N THR A 20 -5.27 16.56 4.10
CA THR A 20 -6.67 16.72 4.55
C THR A 20 -7.71 16.19 3.55
N LYS A 21 -7.31 15.95 2.30
CA LYS A 21 -8.15 15.37 1.23
C LYS A 21 -8.08 13.84 1.25
N LYS A 22 -8.75 13.17 0.29
CA LYS A 22 -8.56 11.73 0.04
C LYS A 22 -7.06 11.42 -0.07
N ARG A 23 -6.61 10.38 0.64
CA ARG A 23 -5.19 10.01 0.75
C ARG A 23 -4.59 9.58 -0.59
N GLY A 24 -5.42 8.98 -1.45
CA GLY A 24 -5.06 8.49 -2.77
C GLY A 24 -5.40 7.01 -2.94
N ARG A 25 -4.91 6.45 -4.04
CA ARG A 25 -4.96 5.02 -4.33
C ARG A 25 -3.61 4.39 -3.97
N ALA A 26 -3.64 3.17 -3.44
CA ALA A 26 -2.46 2.35 -3.22
C ALA A 26 -2.57 1.07 -4.06
N LEU A 27 -1.60 0.85 -4.92
CA LEU A 27 -1.52 -0.33 -5.77
C LEU A 27 -0.55 -1.34 -5.17
N ILE A 28 -1.04 -2.54 -4.88
CA ILE A 28 -0.24 -3.66 -4.40
C ILE A 28 -0.09 -4.67 -5.54
N ILE A 29 1.15 -4.89 -5.99
CA ILE A 29 1.46 -5.92 -6.99
C ILE A 29 2.22 -7.03 -6.30
N ASN A 30 1.58 -8.19 -6.18
CA ASN A 30 2.11 -9.34 -5.50
C ASN A 30 2.54 -10.42 -6.50
N ASN A 31 3.85 -10.53 -6.73
CA ASN A 31 4.39 -11.63 -7.53
C ASN A 31 4.80 -12.76 -6.60
N MET A 32 3.97 -13.80 -6.57
CA MET A 32 4.16 -15.03 -5.80
C MET A 32 4.84 -16.10 -6.66
N ASN A 33 4.45 -16.22 -7.94
CA ASN A 33 4.90 -17.26 -8.85
C ASN A 33 5.62 -16.67 -10.07
N PHE A 34 6.68 -17.35 -10.53
CA PHE A 34 7.51 -16.87 -11.64
C PHE A 34 7.63 -17.92 -12.74
N VAL A 35 7.11 -17.62 -13.93
CA VAL A 35 7.07 -18.57 -15.07
C VAL A 35 8.46 -19.09 -15.45
N LYS A 36 9.47 -18.21 -15.50
CA LYS A 36 10.86 -18.59 -15.86
C LYS A 36 11.62 -19.29 -14.73
N ARG A 37 11.08 -19.27 -13.52
CA ARG A 37 11.70 -19.80 -12.30
C ARG A 37 10.63 -20.42 -11.41
N PRO A 38 10.03 -21.55 -11.83
CA PRO A 38 8.95 -22.19 -11.08
C PRO A 38 9.41 -22.73 -9.70
N ASP A 39 10.71 -22.87 -9.51
CA ASP A 39 11.36 -23.17 -8.23
C ASP A 39 11.27 -22.00 -7.22
N LEU A 40 11.19 -20.77 -7.72
CA LEU A 40 11.04 -19.57 -6.91
C LEU A 40 9.55 -19.31 -6.67
N CYS A 41 9.08 -19.68 -5.48
CA CYS A 41 7.74 -19.35 -4.99
C CYS A 41 7.85 -18.54 -3.70
N ARG A 42 7.25 -17.35 -3.67
CA ARG A 42 7.27 -16.45 -2.49
C ARG A 42 6.10 -16.77 -1.56
N LYS A 43 6.10 -17.97 -0.98
CA LYS A 43 5.09 -18.38 0.01
C LYS A 43 5.09 -17.43 1.20
N GLY A 44 3.90 -17.03 1.67
CA GLY A 44 3.73 -16.03 2.73
C GLY A 44 3.58 -14.60 2.22
N SER A 45 3.87 -14.33 0.94
CA SER A 45 3.66 -13.00 0.34
C SER A 45 2.17 -12.62 0.26
N ASP A 46 1.27 -13.61 0.34
CA ASP A 46 -0.18 -13.41 0.56
C ASP A 46 -0.48 -12.79 1.93
N VAL A 47 0.17 -13.28 2.99
CA VAL A 47 0.02 -12.72 4.34
C VAL A 47 0.55 -11.28 4.39
N ASP A 48 1.66 -11.00 3.70
CA ASP A 48 2.18 -9.63 3.55
C ASP A 48 1.15 -8.71 2.88
N VAL A 49 0.49 -9.18 1.81
CA VAL A 49 -0.56 -8.43 1.11
C VAL A 49 -1.75 -8.15 2.01
N GLU A 50 -2.21 -9.13 2.78
CA GLU A 50 -3.33 -8.96 3.71
C GLU A 50 -3.02 -7.90 4.77
N ASN A 51 -1.86 -8.03 5.42
CA ASN A 51 -1.41 -7.10 6.46
C ASN A 51 -1.21 -5.68 5.90
N MET A 52 -0.57 -5.56 4.75
CA MET A 52 -0.32 -4.27 4.10
C MET A 52 -1.62 -3.62 3.62
N SER A 53 -2.55 -4.40 3.04
CA SER A 53 -3.87 -3.91 2.62
C SER A 53 -4.67 -3.39 3.81
N ALA A 54 -4.67 -4.13 4.93
CA ALA A 54 -5.35 -3.73 6.16
C ALA A 54 -4.77 -2.42 6.74
N MET A 55 -3.44 -2.29 6.75
CA MET A 55 -2.75 -1.08 7.20
C MET A 55 -3.09 0.13 6.31
N LEU A 56 -3.00 -0.02 4.99
CA LEU A 56 -3.26 1.07 4.03
C LEU A 56 -4.73 1.50 4.04
N LYS A 57 -5.67 0.57 4.20
CA LYS A 57 -7.10 0.88 4.39
C LYS A 57 -7.34 1.64 5.69
N THR A 58 -6.67 1.26 6.78
CA THR A 58 -6.70 2.00 8.06
C THR A 58 -6.20 3.43 7.87
N LEU A 59 -5.16 3.61 7.06
CA LEU A 59 -4.63 4.92 6.65
C LEU A 59 -5.50 5.67 5.62
N ARG A 60 -6.67 5.12 5.25
CA ARG A 60 -7.68 5.67 4.32
C ARG A 60 -7.26 5.75 2.85
N PHE A 61 -6.38 4.86 2.39
CA PHE A 61 -6.12 4.67 0.96
C PHE A 61 -7.19 3.78 0.30
N ASP A 62 -7.47 4.04 -0.97
CA ASP A 62 -8.18 3.11 -1.86
C ASP A 62 -7.20 2.03 -2.34
N VAL A 63 -7.28 0.82 -1.79
CA VAL A 63 -6.29 -0.23 -2.05
C VAL A 63 -6.76 -1.15 -3.17
N VAL A 64 -5.93 -1.26 -4.22
CA VAL A 64 -6.11 -2.21 -5.33
C VAL A 64 -4.96 -3.21 -5.29
N THR A 65 -5.27 -4.50 -5.42
CA THR A 65 -4.28 -5.57 -5.39
C THR A 65 -4.35 -6.40 -6.66
N HIS A 66 -3.19 -6.73 -7.21
CA HIS A 66 -3.04 -7.71 -8.28
C HIS A 66 -2.00 -8.77 -7.90
N THR A 67 -2.25 -10.01 -8.29
CA THR A 67 -1.34 -11.14 -8.05
C THR A 67 -0.84 -11.70 -9.38
N ASP A 68 0.46 -11.96 -9.47
CA ASP A 68 1.14 -12.59 -10.61
C ASP A 68 0.80 -11.94 -11.97
N LEU A 69 0.94 -10.61 -12.03
CA LEU A 69 0.73 -9.87 -13.27
C LEU A 69 1.79 -10.22 -14.32
N LYS A 70 1.35 -10.36 -15.58
CA LYS A 70 2.25 -10.36 -16.73
C LYS A 70 2.86 -8.97 -16.91
N ALA A 71 4.08 -8.91 -17.46
CA ALA A 71 4.81 -7.66 -17.67
C ALA A 71 4.00 -6.63 -18.49
N GLU A 72 3.27 -7.07 -19.51
CA GLU A 72 2.43 -6.20 -20.34
C GLU A 72 1.31 -5.52 -19.54
N VAL A 73 0.72 -6.25 -18.59
CA VAL A 73 -0.36 -5.73 -17.72
C VAL A 73 0.22 -4.89 -16.58
N PHE A 74 1.42 -5.21 -16.09
CA PHE A 74 2.11 -4.46 -15.05
C PHE A 74 2.28 -2.98 -15.43
N VAL A 75 2.69 -2.72 -16.68
CA VAL A 75 2.87 -1.34 -17.18
C VAL A 75 1.54 -0.61 -17.28
N ALA A 76 0.45 -1.31 -17.60
CA ALA A 76 -0.87 -0.71 -17.70
C ALA A 76 -1.57 -0.50 -16.34
N ALA A 77 -1.11 -1.20 -15.29
CA ALA A 77 -1.69 -1.13 -13.96
C ALA A 77 -1.16 0.05 -13.12
N ALA A 78 0.02 0.58 -13.46
CA ALA A 78 0.70 1.69 -12.77
C ALA A 78 0.25 3.05 -13.31
#